data_AF-A0A6U3ZN62-F1
#
_entry.id   AF-A0A6U3ZN62-F1
#
_cell.length_a   1.000
_cell.length_b   1.000
_cell.length_c   1.000
_cell.angle_alpha   90.00
_cell.angle_beta   90.00
_cell.angle_gamma   90.00
#
_symmetry.space_group_name_H-M   'P 1'
#
loop_
_entity.id
_entity.type
_entity.pdbx_description
1 polymer ?
#
loop_
_entity_poly.entity_id
_entity_poly.type
_entity_poly.pdbx_seq_one_letter_code
_entity_poly.pdbx_strand_id
1 'polypeptide(L)'
;AVSLGNFDMSSISAMSTATNRNSGNKRNSDGSLRVEHSTICLADIPTEQLKHIVSFLSAPSQAIFGLAVAAVNDKMLNKNSFAIVGDQWDSLDFEEIEKELAARLTDDDIKAVLWCIDAANKVKRLSLAHCVNITGSCLEPLRGSQIIEQIDLSLVGRHEDPVLIEPWHPPRNVESLVLPFVPPISCENVLPILDSIIVSEQCSLQHLQFPKAWRTNNPSEMHLNRSRWDYDTSFKPDPTFVHFLLRYNQMLMNRGGMISCVKCSRNLPSSGYQLVGSSVGDGKSFYTFGNQNETCSQCMRHYCYRCGLIDEFSFRANGYGDFHLERCMICEREQCVECSGMYHCGQCSNNYCRDCKESTECSSSRCNNRICSDCDICQCKSCKKGVCGRSCSDRCDDCDSWVCFDCDEIEHCSYENCIDTLCSNCASDPFRKCQKCKRTVCGCQEGSAHCETCNQTFCRDCVTFRRCNLGGRCCGEHCVDCPDEPFVELARTCAECNKEPCDVCRSMESERSKWGRCTRCFRSSCHTWQTEKKKLMEDQQDESG
;
A
#
# COMPACT_ATOMS: atom_id res chain seq x y z
N ALA A 1 15.77 20.78 -26.41
CA ALA A 1 14.81 21.60 -25.64
C ALA A 1 14.25 22.69 -26.55
N VAL A 2 13.30 22.32 -27.41
CA VAL A 2 12.43 23.29 -28.08
C VAL A 2 11.21 23.36 -27.19
N SER A 3 11.05 24.47 -26.46
CA SER A 3 9.82 24.77 -25.73
C SER A 3 8.77 25.07 -26.80
N LEU A 4 7.93 24.08 -27.12
CA LEU A 4 6.73 24.32 -27.90
C LEU A 4 5.83 25.20 -27.03
N GLY A 5 5.74 26.47 -27.38
CA GLY A 5 4.93 27.44 -26.64
C GLY A 5 3.51 26.93 -26.43
N ASN A 6 3.00 27.11 -25.21
CA ASN A 6 1.66 26.80 -24.72
C ASN A 6 0.61 26.62 -25.84
N PHE A 7 0.47 25.39 -26.31
CA PHE A 7 -0.63 25.01 -27.19
C PHE A 7 -1.90 24.96 -26.33
N ASP A 8 -2.85 25.84 -26.61
CA ASP A 8 -4.10 25.88 -25.88
C ASP A 8 -5.07 24.82 -26.41
N MET A 9 -5.00 23.62 -25.82
CA MET A 9 -5.91 22.49 -26.07
C MET A 9 -7.40 22.83 -25.88
N SER A 10 -7.75 23.94 -25.21
CA SER A 10 -9.16 24.35 -25.05
C SER A 10 -9.85 24.62 -26.40
N SER A 11 -9.08 24.92 -27.45
CA SER A 11 -9.61 25.14 -28.81
C SER A 11 -10.11 23.85 -29.47
N ILE A 12 -9.55 22.67 -29.14
CA ILE A 12 -9.98 21.38 -29.72
C ILE A 12 -11.33 20.96 -29.14
N SER A 13 -11.54 21.19 -27.83
CA SER A 13 -12.83 20.92 -27.17
C SER A 13 -13.94 21.92 -27.61
N ALA A 14 -13.57 23.18 -27.87
CA ALA A 14 -14.50 24.19 -28.40
C ALA A 14 -14.94 23.90 -29.85
N MET A 15 -14.11 23.25 -30.66
CA MET A 15 -14.48 22.88 -32.04
C MET A 15 -15.48 21.70 -32.10
N SER A 16 -15.43 20.76 -31.16
CA SER A 16 -16.42 19.65 -31.09
C SER A 16 -17.81 20.09 -30.63
N THR A 17 -17.94 21.21 -29.93
CA THR A 17 -19.24 21.72 -29.44
C THR A 17 -19.89 22.77 -30.36
N ALA A 18 -19.20 23.25 -31.39
CA ALA A 18 -19.67 24.34 -32.25
C ALA A 18 -20.30 23.90 -33.60
N THR A 19 -20.35 22.61 -33.94
CA THR A 19 -20.97 22.14 -35.19
C THR A 19 -22.47 21.85 -35.04
N ASN A 20 -23.26 22.84 -34.63
CA ASN A 20 -24.68 22.91 -35.01
C ASN A 20 -25.29 24.29 -34.69
N ARG A 21 -25.17 25.27 -35.61
CA ARG A 21 -26.23 26.27 -35.88
C ARG A 21 -25.84 27.23 -37.01
N ASN A 22 -26.82 27.37 -37.91
CA ASN A 22 -27.09 28.51 -38.79
C ASN A 22 -26.29 28.66 -40.09
N SER A 23 -26.85 27.99 -41.10
CA SER A 23 -27.00 28.51 -42.45
C SER A 23 -27.74 29.86 -42.48
N GLY A 24 -27.17 30.81 -43.24
CA GLY A 24 -27.92 31.84 -43.95
C GLY A 24 -28.04 33.22 -43.28
N ASN A 25 -27.08 34.11 -43.55
CA ASN A 25 -27.44 35.44 -44.06
C ASN A 25 -26.25 36.14 -44.73
N LYS A 26 -26.45 36.49 -46.00
CA LYS A 26 -25.52 37.16 -46.89
C LYS A 26 -25.82 38.66 -46.83
N ARG A 27 -24.89 39.49 -46.32
CA ARG A 27 -24.89 40.94 -46.54
C ARG A 27 -23.50 41.39 -47.00
N ASN A 28 -23.50 42.07 -48.15
CA ASN A 28 -22.37 42.71 -48.83
C ASN A 28 -22.00 44.05 -48.17
N SER A 29 -20.83 44.58 -48.56
CA SER A 29 -20.12 45.83 -48.16
C SER A 29 -19.30 45.66 -46.87
N ASP A 30 -18.01 46.01 -46.79
CA ASP A 30 -17.29 47.16 -47.36
C ASP A 30 -15.77 46.88 -47.56
N GLY A 31 -15.12 47.60 -48.46
CA GLY A 31 -13.76 47.36 -49.00
C GLY A 31 -12.61 47.71 -48.06
N SER A 32 -12.38 46.86 -47.05
CA SER A 32 -11.16 46.89 -46.24
C SER A 32 -10.12 45.93 -46.83
N LEU A 33 -9.02 46.49 -47.33
CA LEU A 33 -7.80 45.78 -47.75
C LEU A 33 -7.26 44.96 -46.57
N ARG A 34 -7.77 43.74 -46.41
CA ARG A 34 -7.21 42.74 -45.50
C ARG A 34 -5.89 42.28 -46.10
N VAL A 35 -4.79 42.61 -45.42
CA VAL A 35 -3.53 41.92 -45.59
C VAL A 35 -3.79 40.46 -45.19
N GLU A 36 -3.97 39.59 -46.19
CA GLU A 36 -4.02 38.14 -45.99
C GLU A 36 -2.62 37.70 -45.56
N HIS A 37 -2.38 37.72 -44.25
CA HIS A 37 -1.28 36.94 -43.69
C HIS A 37 -1.60 35.48 -43.98
N SER A 38 -0.89 34.89 -44.94
CA SER A 38 -0.95 33.46 -45.21
C SER A 38 -0.50 32.73 -43.94
N THR A 39 -1.46 32.35 -43.10
CA THR A 39 -1.22 31.48 -41.96
C THR A 39 -0.88 30.12 -42.52
N ILE A 40 0.40 29.74 -42.42
CA ILE A 40 0.87 28.40 -42.76
C ILE A 40 0.17 27.43 -41.80
N CYS A 41 -0.70 26.57 -42.32
CA CYS A 41 -1.36 25.55 -41.52
C CYS A 41 -0.44 24.35 -41.38
N LEU A 42 -0.42 23.74 -40.20
CA LEU A 42 0.34 22.51 -39.97
C LEU A 42 -0.09 21.36 -40.90
N ALA A 43 -1.35 21.41 -41.35
CA ALA A 43 -1.94 20.49 -42.33
C ALA A 43 -1.33 20.61 -43.73
N ASP A 44 -0.66 21.72 -44.06
CA ASP A 44 -0.02 21.92 -45.36
C ASP A 44 1.36 21.25 -45.44
N ILE A 45 1.88 20.75 -44.31
CA ILE A 45 3.16 20.05 -44.26
C ILE A 45 3.00 18.65 -44.86
N PRO A 46 3.86 18.24 -45.82
CA PRO A 46 3.85 16.89 -46.38
C PRO A 46 3.89 15.80 -45.31
N THR A 47 3.09 14.75 -45.50
CA THR A 47 2.95 13.61 -44.57
C THR A 47 4.30 13.00 -44.16
N GLU A 48 5.27 12.90 -45.07
CA GLU A 48 6.59 12.34 -44.78
C GLU A 48 7.42 13.22 -43.82
N GLN A 49 7.28 14.54 -43.92
CA GLN A 49 7.94 15.47 -42.99
C GLN A 49 7.26 15.41 -41.61
N LEU A 50 5.92 15.31 -41.58
CA LEU A 50 5.18 15.12 -40.34
C LEU A 50 5.56 13.81 -39.65
N LYS A 51 5.66 12.70 -40.38
CA LYS A 51 6.15 11.41 -39.85
C LYS A 51 7.52 11.55 -39.21
N HIS A 52 8.44 12.24 -39.90
CA HIS A 52 9.78 12.48 -39.38
C HIS A 52 9.74 13.30 -38.08
N ILE A 53 8.95 14.38 -38.03
CA ILE A 53 8.78 15.19 -36.80
C ILE A 53 8.21 14.35 -35.65
N VAL A 54 7.16 13.58 -35.94
CA VAL A 54 6.45 12.75 -34.95
C VAL A 54 7.36 11.63 -34.40
N SER A 55 8.29 11.12 -35.19
CA SER A 55 9.24 10.09 -34.72
C SER A 55 10.15 10.54 -33.56
N PHE A 56 10.27 11.85 -33.30
CA PHE A 56 11.02 12.39 -32.15
C PHE A 56 10.17 12.56 -30.88
N LEU A 57 8.85 12.34 -30.97
CA LEU A 57 7.94 12.49 -29.84
C LEU A 57 7.75 11.15 -29.11
N SER A 58 7.43 11.20 -27.81
CA SER A 58 6.98 10.03 -27.05
C SER A 58 5.67 9.47 -27.61
N ALA A 59 5.39 8.19 -27.41
CA ALA A 59 4.21 7.55 -28.00
C ALA A 59 2.89 8.31 -27.71
N PRO A 60 2.58 8.73 -26.47
CA PRO A 60 1.38 9.52 -26.22
C PRO A 60 1.40 10.87 -26.94
N SER A 61 2.55 11.56 -26.98
CA SER A 61 2.70 12.82 -27.72
C SER A 61 2.46 12.63 -29.22
N GLN A 62 2.93 11.52 -29.80
CA GLN A 62 2.67 11.17 -31.20
C GLN A 62 1.17 11.03 -31.46
N ALA A 63 0.47 10.26 -30.61
CA ALA A 63 -0.96 10.02 -30.77
C ALA A 63 -1.79 11.29 -30.62
N ILE A 64 -1.47 12.12 -29.62
CA ILE A 64 -2.11 13.42 -29.39
C ILE A 64 -1.86 14.37 -30.57
N PHE A 65 -0.62 14.41 -31.08
CA PHE A 65 -0.28 15.22 -32.26
C PHE A 65 -1.05 14.76 -33.50
N GLY A 66 -1.13 13.44 -33.74
CA GLY A 66 -1.90 12.87 -34.84
C GLY A 66 -3.38 13.22 -34.74
N LEU A 67 -3.95 13.18 -33.53
CA LEU A 67 -5.32 13.59 -33.27
C LEU A 67 -5.54 15.07 -33.58
N ALA A 68 -4.63 15.95 -33.15
CA ALA A 68 -4.70 17.39 -33.42
C ALA A 68 -4.62 17.69 -34.94
N VAL A 69 -3.71 17.05 -35.67
CA VAL A 69 -3.60 17.16 -37.14
C VAL A 69 -4.88 16.64 -37.82
N ALA A 70 -5.45 15.55 -37.33
CA ALA A 70 -6.70 15.00 -37.87
C ALA A 70 -7.89 15.93 -37.63
N ALA A 71 -7.96 16.58 -36.46
CA ALA A 71 -9.01 17.53 -36.11
C ALA A 71 -8.99 18.78 -37.01
N VAL A 72 -7.81 19.32 -37.32
CA VAL A 72 -7.67 20.50 -38.20
C VAL A 72 -8.13 20.21 -39.64
N ASN A 73 -8.03 18.96 -40.09
CA ASN A 73 -8.37 18.58 -41.46
C ASN A 73 -9.87 18.41 -41.71
N ASP A 74 -10.72 18.62 -40.70
CA ASP A 74 -12.20 18.79 -40.72
C ASP A 74 -13.01 17.70 -41.45
N LYS A 75 -12.33 16.65 -41.91
CA LYS A 75 -12.90 15.50 -42.60
C LYS A 75 -12.75 14.32 -41.66
N MET A 76 -13.88 13.94 -41.05
CA MET A 76 -14.11 12.70 -40.27
C MET A 76 -12.84 11.88 -40.11
N LEU A 77 -12.20 11.92 -38.93
CA LEU A 77 -11.02 11.14 -38.49
C LEU A 77 -10.59 10.10 -39.55
N ASN A 78 -9.97 10.58 -40.63
CA ASN A 78 -9.70 9.72 -41.76
C ASN A 78 -8.55 8.83 -41.32
N LYS A 79 -8.67 7.51 -41.51
CA LYS A 79 -7.61 6.54 -41.20
C LYS A 79 -6.25 6.95 -41.77
N ASN A 80 -6.24 7.71 -42.87
CA ASN A 80 -5.03 8.25 -43.49
C ASN A 80 -4.27 9.26 -42.61
N SER A 81 -4.95 10.04 -41.77
CA SER A 81 -4.30 10.99 -40.86
C SER A 81 -3.47 10.27 -39.80
N PHE A 82 -3.84 9.03 -39.47
CA PHE A 82 -3.10 8.20 -38.52
C PHE A 82 -1.93 7.45 -39.15
N ALA A 83 -1.78 7.48 -40.48
CA ALA A 83 -0.57 6.97 -41.13
C ALA A 83 0.69 7.78 -40.75
N ILE A 84 0.52 8.96 -40.14
CA ILE A 84 1.61 9.80 -39.63
C ILE A 84 2.18 9.24 -38.33
N VAL A 85 1.31 8.65 -37.51
CA VAL A 85 1.65 8.13 -36.20
C VAL A 85 2.13 6.69 -36.41
N GLY A 86 3.30 6.33 -35.88
CA GLY A 86 4.00 5.08 -36.22
C GLY A 86 3.17 3.80 -35.96
N ASP A 87 3.74 2.62 -36.19
CA ASP A 87 3.08 1.33 -35.96
C ASP A 87 3.38 0.72 -34.58
N GLN A 88 4.33 1.28 -33.83
CA GLN A 88 4.81 0.75 -32.56
C GLN A 88 4.02 1.32 -31.37
N TRP A 89 2.94 0.64 -31.00
CA TRP A 89 2.04 1.02 -29.89
C TRP A 89 2.04 0.05 -28.72
N ASP A 90 3.00 -0.87 -28.65
CA ASP A 90 3.06 -1.90 -27.60
C ASP A 90 2.94 -1.30 -26.18
N SER A 91 3.41 -0.08 -25.96
CA SER A 91 3.27 0.66 -24.71
C SER A 91 2.76 2.08 -24.97
N LEU A 92 1.78 2.51 -24.17
CA LEU A 92 1.27 3.87 -24.12
C LEU A 92 1.32 4.36 -22.67
N ASP A 93 2.32 5.19 -22.35
CA ASP A 93 2.57 5.66 -21.00
C ASP A 93 2.49 7.19 -20.91
N PHE A 94 1.42 7.70 -20.32
CA PHE A 94 1.20 9.14 -20.16
C PHE A 94 2.16 9.80 -19.14
N GLU A 95 3.03 9.03 -18.46
CA GLU A 95 4.18 9.59 -17.72
C GLU A 95 5.22 10.22 -18.66
N GLU A 96 5.23 9.86 -19.95
CA GLU A 96 6.17 10.38 -20.96
C GLU A 96 5.78 11.75 -21.55
N ILE A 97 4.73 12.40 -21.01
CA ILE A 97 4.32 13.76 -21.37
C ILE A 97 4.33 14.67 -20.14
N GLU A 98 4.33 15.98 -20.37
CA GLU A 98 4.30 16.97 -19.29
C GLU A 98 3.09 16.74 -18.38
N LYS A 99 3.29 16.75 -17.06
CA LYS A 99 2.25 16.44 -16.07
C LYS A 99 1.05 17.36 -16.20
N GLU A 100 1.31 18.64 -16.48
CA GLU A 100 0.30 19.67 -16.68
C GLU A 100 -0.53 19.41 -17.94
N LEU A 101 0.07 18.85 -18.99
CA LEU A 101 -0.65 18.46 -20.19
C LEU A 101 -1.51 17.22 -19.93
N ALA A 102 -0.96 16.18 -19.30
CA ALA A 102 -1.69 14.96 -18.94
C ALA A 102 -2.89 15.26 -18.04
N ALA A 103 -2.73 16.13 -17.05
CA ALA A 103 -3.79 16.53 -16.13
C ALA A 103 -4.95 17.29 -16.81
N ARG A 104 -4.71 17.89 -17.98
CA ARG A 104 -5.74 18.57 -18.79
C ARG A 104 -6.52 17.63 -19.69
N LEU A 105 -6.03 16.41 -19.94
CA LEU A 105 -6.71 15.45 -20.81
C LEU A 105 -8.01 14.98 -20.17
N THR A 106 -9.07 14.99 -20.96
CA THR A 106 -10.40 14.51 -20.58
C THR A 106 -10.61 13.06 -21.03
N ASP A 107 -11.72 12.44 -20.62
CA ASP A 107 -12.04 11.10 -21.11
C ASP A 107 -12.17 11.06 -22.64
N ASP A 108 -12.74 12.09 -23.26
CA ASP A 108 -12.92 12.15 -24.73
C ASP A 108 -11.59 12.22 -25.47
N ASP A 109 -10.61 12.95 -24.93
CA ASP A 109 -9.27 13.07 -25.52
C ASP A 109 -8.55 11.71 -25.51
N ILE A 110 -8.52 11.04 -24.35
CA ILE A 110 -7.86 9.74 -24.20
C ILE A 110 -8.62 8.66 -24.99
N LYS A 111 -9.95 8.69 -24.98
CA LYS A 111 -10.78 7.78 -25.78
C LYS A 111 -10.48 7.92 -27.26
N ALA A 112 -10.38 9.14 -27.76
CA ALA A 112 -10.03 9.41 -29.15
C ALA A 112 -8.62 8.87 -29.46
N VAL A 113 -7.64 9.11 -28.60
CA VAL A 113 -6.28 8.55 -28.73
C VAL A 113 -6.32 7.02 -28.81
N LEU A 114 -6.95 6.34 -27.84
CA LEU A 114 -7.01 4.88 -27.78
C LEU A 114 -7.75 4.26 -28.99
N TRP A 115 -8.83 4.90 -29.44
CA TRP A 115 -9.56 4.49 -30.62
C TRP A 115 -8.69 4.62 -31.89
N CYS A 116 -8.01 5.75 -32.03
CA CYS A 116 -7.25 6.09 -33.22
C CYS A 116 -6.02 5.19 -33.44
N ILE A 117 -5.36 4.78 -32.36
CA ILE A 117 -4.22 3.85 -32.44
C ILE A 117 -4.64 2.38 -32.47
N ASP A 118 -5.95 2.09 -32.44
CA ASP A 118 -6.49 0.72 -32.33
C ASP A 118 -5.93 -0.01 -31.09
N ALA A 119 -6.04 0.66 -29.93
CA ALA A 119 -5.40 0.22 -28.69
C ALA A 119 -5.83 -1.19 -28.26
N ALA A 120 -7.08 -1.59 -28.53
CA ALA A 120 -7.59 -2.93 -28.24
C ALA A 120 -6.73 -4.05 -28.84
N ASN A 121 -6.10 -3.78 -29.99
CA ASN A 121 -5.37 -4.76 -30.79
C ASN A 121 -3.86 -4.49 -30.85
N LYS A 122 -3.39 -3.32 -30.39
CA LYS A 122 -1.96 -2.95 -30.47
C LYS A 122 -1.29 -2.55 -29.16
N VAL A 123 -2.03 -2.09 -28.15
CA VAL A 123 -1.46 -1.66 -26.87
C VAL A 123 -1.42 -2.83 -25.89
N LYS A 124 -0.22 -3.22 -25.47
CA LYS A 124 -0.01 -4.25 -24.42
C LYS A 124 0.10 -3.62 -23.04
N ARG A 125 0.62 -2.41 -22.93
CA ARG A 125 0.81 -1.71 -21.66
C ARG A 125 0.23 -0.32 -21.72
N LEU A 126 -0.72 -0.04 -20.83
CA LEU A 126 -1.33 1.28 -20.69
C LEU A 126 -1.05 1.83 -19.29
N SER A 127 -0.52 3.05 -19.20
CA SER A 127 -0.35 3.79 -17.95
C SER A 127 -0.98 5.17 -18.07
N LEU A 128 -1.94 5.46 -17.18
CA LEU A 128 -2.68 6.74 -17.13
C LEU A 128 -2.07 7.71 -16.10
N ALA A 129 -0.75 7.63 -15.88
CA ALA A 129 -0.05 8.54 -14.98
C ALA A 129 -0.39 10.00 -15.30
N HIS A 130 -0.69 10.77 -14.25
CA HIS A 130 -1.04 12.19 -14.29
C HIS A 130 -2.34 12.57 -15.02
N CYS A 131 -3.08 11.63 -15.62
CA CYS A 131 -4.40 11.87 -16.23
C CYS A 131 -5.50 11.99 -15.15
N VAL A 132 -5.39 12.99 -14.27
CA VAL A 132 -6.23 13.10 -13.05
C VAL A 132 -7.67 13.54 -13.30
N ASN A 133 -8.00 14.06 -14.49
CA ASN A 133 -9.32 14.61 -14.84
C ASN A 133 -10.23 13.61 -15.59
N ILE A 134 -10.01 12.30 -15.37
CA ILE A 134 -10.77 11.24 -16.05
C ILE A 134 -11.74 10.56 -15.09
N THR A 135 -12.88 10.15 -15.63
CA THR A 135 -13.94 9.37 -14.97
C THR A 135 -13.77 7.86 -15.18
N GLY A 136 -12.92 7.47 -16.14
CA GLY A 136 -12.65 6.08 -16.52
C GLY A 136 -13.39 5.63 -17.78
N SER A 137 -14.30 6.45 -18.32
CA SER A 137 -15.02 6.17 -19.58
C SER A 137 -14.11 6.23 -20.82
N CYS A 138 -12.93 6.86 -20.69
CA CYS A 138 -11.88 6.81 -21.72
C CYS A 138 -11.42 5.41 -22.09
N LEU A 139 -11.53 4.43 -21.17
CA LEU A 139 -11.07 3.07 -21.38
C LEU A 139 -11.97 2.23 -22.29
N GLU A 140 -13.14 2.75 -22.68
CA GLU A 140 -14.12 2.03 -23.50
C GLU A 140 -13.52 1.38 -24.77
N PRO A 141 -12.57 1.98 -25.50
CA PRO A 141 -11.94 1.35 -26.65
C PRO A 141 -11.15 0.08 -26.33
N LEU A 142 -10.80 -0.20 -25.06
CA LEU A 142 -10.13 -1.44 -24.66
C LEU A 142 -11.10 -2.60 -24.37
N ARG A 143 -12.41 -2.35 -24.44
CA ARG A 143 -13.43 -3.38 -24.18
C ARG A 143 -13.17 -4.63 -25.03
N GLY A 144 -13.07 -5.79 -24.36
CA GLY A 144 -12.80 -7.07 -25.00
C GLY A 144 -11.39 -7.24 -25.57
N SER A 145 -10.44 -6.36 -25.22
CA SER A 145 -9.04 -6.52 -25.64
C SER A 145 -8.48 -7.86 -25.18
N GLN A 146 -7.83 -8.57 -26.10
CA GLN A 146 -7.17 -9.85 -25.82
C GLN A 146 -5.66 -9.71 -25.62
N ILE A 147 -5.08 -8.59 -26.07
CA ILE A 147 -3.62 -8.39 -26.12
C ILE A 147 -3.08 -7.50 -24.98
N ILE A 148 -3.96 -6.77 -24.28
CA ILE A 148 -3.54 -5.93 -23.16
C ILE A 148 -2.97 -6.83 -22.04
N GLU A 149 -1.75 -6.53 -21.59
CA GLU A 149 -1.00 -7.25 -20.55
C GLU A 149 -0.99 -6.48 -19.23
N GLN A 150 -0.92 -5.14 -19.29
CA GLN A 150 -0.86 -4.27 -18.11
C GLN A 150 -1.73 -3.04 -18.27
N ILE A 151 -2.48 -2.72 -17.22
CA ILE A 151 -3.19 -1.44 -17.09
C ILE A 151 -2.85 -0.82 -15.74
N ASP A 152 -2.34 0.39 -15.77
CA ASP A 152 -2.04 1.19 -14.59
C ASP A 152 -2.98 2.39 -14.48
N LEU A 153 -3.85 2.32 -13.47
CA LEU A 153 -4.88 3.30 -13.14
C LEU A 153 -4.51 4.12 -11.89
N SER A 154 -3.25 4.09 -11.44
CA SER A 154 -2.85 4.82 -10.22
C SER A 154 -2.92 6.35 -10.35
N LEU A 155 -2.96 6.87 -11.58
CA LEU A 155 -2.98 8.30 -11.94
C LEU A 155 -1.77 9.11 -11.44
N VAL A 156 -0.76 8.44 -10.89
CA VAL A 156 0.51 9.01 -10.43
C VAL A 156 1.67 8.40 -11.22
N GLY A 157 2.81 9.08 -11.22
CA GLY A 157 4.04 8.53 -11.79
C GLY A 157 4.48 7.25 -11.07
N ARG A 158 5.38 6.47 -11.68
CA ARG A 158 5.81 5.15 -11.15
C ARG A 158 6.47 5.22 -9.78
N HIS A 159 7.12 6.34 -9.48
CA HIS A 159 7.92 6.55 -8.28
C HIS A 159 7.31 7.62 -7.35
N GLU A 160 6.04 7.93 -7.54
CA GLU A 160 5.31 8.90 -6.75
C GLU A 160 4.40 8.23 -5.71
N ASP A 161 4.10 8.96 -4.64
CA ASP A 161 3.10 8.51 -3.67
C ASP A 161 1.73 8.46 -4.36
N PRO A 162 0.97 7.35 -4.26
CA PRO A 162 -0.32 7.20 -4.91
C PRO A 162 -1.44 8.04 -4.25
N VAL A 163 -1.14 8.84 -3.22
CA VAL A 163 -2.06 9.90 -2.79
C VAL A 163 -1.91 11.12 -3.68
N LEU A 164 -2.98 11.45 -4.40
CA LEU A 164 -3.09 12.71 -5.13
C LEU A 164 -3.29 13.85 -4.13
N ILE A 165 -2.25 14.66 -3.96
CA ILE A 165 -2.32 15.96 -3.30
C ILE A 165 -2.59 16.97 -4.40
N GLU A 166 -3.55 17.89 -4.29
CA GLU A 166 -3.77 18.94 -5.30
C GLU A 166 -2.63 19.97 -5.29
N PRO A 167 -1.70 20.01 -6.28
CA PRO A 167 -0.71 21.07 -6.39
C PRO A 167 -1.06 22.06 -7.51
N TRP A 168 -1.95 21.67 -8.43
CA TRP A 168 -2.14 22.27 -9.75
C TRP A 168 -3.36 23.16 -9.85
N HIS A 169 -4.25 23.13 -8.85
CA HIS A 169 -5.20 24.21 -8.69
C HIS A 169 -4.48 25.35 -7.98
N PRO A 170 -4.30 26.53 -8.62
CA PRO A 170 -3.81 27.69 -7.91
C PRO A 170 -4.70 27.85 -6.68
N PRO A 171 -4.13 27.90 -5.46
CA PRO A 171 -4.89 27.88 -4.23
C PRO A 171 -5.88 29.03 -4.31
N ARG A 172 -7.18 28.70 -4.50
CA ARG A 172 -8.19 29.75 -4.63
C ARG A 172 -8.33 30.53 -3.32
N ASN A 173 -7.87 29.99 -2.19
CA ASN A 173 -7.70 30.68 -0.92
C ASN A 173 -6.57 30.03 -0.08
N VAL A 174 -5.74 30.85 0.56
CA VAL A 174 -4.51 30.46 1.30
C VAL A 174 -4.80 29.71 2.62
N GLU A 175 -6.07 29.59 3.01
CA GLU A 175 -6.48 28.94 4.28
C GLU A 175 -7.10 27.55 4.10
N SER A 176 -7.21 27.05 2.87
CA SER A 176 -7.75 25.69 2.67
C SER A 176 -6.68 24.67 3.02
N LEU A 177 -6.86 23.98 4.14
CA LEU A 177 -6.16 22.74 4.47
C LEU A 177 -6.07 21.87 3.21
N VAL A 178 -4.88 21.34 2.93
CA VAL A 178 -4.59 20.47 1.79
C VAL A 178 -5.42 19.20 1.97
N LEU A 179 -6.66 19.21 1.49
CA LEU A 179 -7.50 18.03 1.43
C LEU A 179 -7.00 17.19 0.25
N PRO A 180 -6.78 15.88 0.44
CA PRO A 180 -6.37 15.03 -0.66
C PRO A 180 -7.48 14.97 -1.69
N PHE A 181 -7.03 15.01 -2.95
CA PHE A 181 -7.88 14.95 -4.11
C PHE A 181 -8.44 13.54 -4.27
N VAL A 182 -9.76 13.42 -4.36
CA VAL A 182 -10.40 12.17 -4.76
C VAL A 182 -10.55 12.22 -6.28
N PRO A 183 -9.80 11.39 -7.04
CA PRO A 183 -9.88 11.43 -8.49
C PRO A 183 -11.30 11.06 -8.97
N PRO A 184 -11.80 11.65 -10.07
CA PRO A 184 -13.14 11.37 -10.60
C PRO A 184 -13.31 9.94 -11.13
N ILE A 185 -12.22 9.17 -11.26
CA ILE A 185 -12.23 7.82 -11.79
C ILE A 185 -13.08 6.89 -10.90
N SER A 186 -14.10 6.26 -11.49
CA SER A 186 -15.07 5.46 -10.74
C SER A 186 -15.03 3.97 -11.10
N CYS A 187 -15.31 3.12 -10.10
CA CYS A 187 -15.49 1.69 -10.31
C CYS A 187 -16.61 1.40 -11.33
N GLU A 188 -17.70 2.17 -11.28
CA GLU A 188 -18.86 2.00 -12.15
C GLU A 188 -18.53 2.10 -13.64
N ASN A 189 -17.61 3.00 -14.02
CA ASN A 189 -17.20 3.17 -15.41
C ASN A 189 -16.15 2.13 -15.83
N VAL A 190 -15.19 1.83 -14.96
CA VAL A 190 -14.01 1.04 -15.31
C VAL A 190 -14.24 -0.46 -15.20
N LEU A 191 -14.90 -0.93 -14.13
CA LEU A 191 -15.04 -2.37 -13.87
C LEU A 191 -15.78 -3.12 -14.99
N PRO A 192 -16.85 -2.59 -15.62
CA PRO A 192 -17.49 -3.26 -16.76
C PRO A 192 -16.57 -3.43 -17.98
N ILE A 193 -15.58 -2.56 -18.15
CA ILE A 193 -14.59 -2.65 -19.23
C ILE A 193 -13.55 -3.72 -18.87
N LEU A 194 -13.00 -3.68 -17.66
CA LEU A 194 -12.06 -4.70 -17.18
C LEU A 194 -12.70 -6.09 -17.15
N ASP A 195 -13.97 -6.20 -16.77
CA ASP A 195 -14.74 -7.44 -16.81
C ASP A 195 -14.79 -8.03 -18.23
N SER A 196 -15.04 -7.19 -19.23
CA SER A 196 -15.10 -7.65 -20.62
C SER A 196 -13.75 -8.21 -21.12
N ILE A 197 -12.65 -7.70 -20.58
CA ILE A 197 -11.30 -8.15 -20.90
C ILE A 197 -11.05 -9.52 -20.24
N ILE A 198 -11.36 -9.67 -18.95
CA ILE A 198 -11.06 -10.90 -18.19
C ILE A 198 -12.00 -12.08 -18.50
N VAL A 199 -13.19 -11.82 -19.05
CA VAL A 199 -14.13 -12.86 -19.49
C VAL A 199 -13.62 -13.59 -20.75
N SER A 200 -12.74 -12.96 -21.53
CA SER A 200 -12.13 -13.60 -22.70
C SER A 200 -11.15 -14.70 -22.27
N GLU A 201 -11.35 -15.92 -22.77
CA GLU A 201 -10.44 -17.06 -22.53
C GLU A 201 -9.00 -16.80 -23.01
N GLN A 202 -8.84 -15.91 -23.99
CA GLN A 202 -7.55 -15.54 -24.60
C GLN A 202 -7.03 -14.19 -24.10
N CYS A 203 -7.52 -13.71 -22.97
CA CYS A 203 -7.03 -12.48 -22.36
C CYS A 203 -5.53 -12.59 -22.02
N SER A 204 -4.74 -11.56 -22.33
CA SER A 204 -3.32 -11.47 -21.98
C SER A 204 -3.06 -10.70 -20.67
N LEU A 205 -4.08 -10.10 -20.06
CA LEU A 205 -3.96 -9.21 -18.90
C LEU A 205 -3.30 -9.90 -17.69
N GLN A 206 -2.11 -9.47 -17.33
CA GLN A 206 -1.29 -10.03 -16.25
C GLN A 206 -1.23 -9.11 -15.04
N HIS A 207 -1.31 -7.79 -15.23
CA HIS A 207 -1.12 -6.84 -14.14
C HIS A 207 -2.14 -5.69 -14.15
N LEU A 208 -2.74 -5.42 -12.99
CA LEU A 208 -3.61 -4.28 -12.75
C LEU A 208 -3.14 -3.47 -11.54
N GLN A 209 -2.89 -2.18 -11.74
CA GLN A 209 -2.66 -1.23 -10.65
C GLN A 209 -3.89 -0.35 -10.47
N PHE A 210 -4.56 -0.44 -9.33
CA PHE A 210 -5.77 0.32 -9.04
C PHE A 210 -5.48 1.67 -8.37
N PRO A 211 -6.37 2.68 -8.54
CA PRO A 211 -6.30 3.93 -7.79
C PRO A 211 -6.31 3.67 -6.29
N LYS A 212 -5.53 4.43 -5.53
CA LYS A 212 -5.50 4.30 -4.05
C LYS A 212 -6.87 4.55 -3.41
N ALA A 213 -7.65 5.45 -4.01
CA ALA A 213 -9.00 5.77 -3.58
C ALA A 213 -9.97 4.57 -3.58
N TRP A 214 -9.71 3.54 -4.40
CA TRP A 214 -10.53 2.31 -4.41
C TRP A 214 -10.05 1.28 -3.39
N ARG A 215 -8.82 1.45 -2.89
CA ARG A 215 -8.17 0.52 -1.96
C ARG A 215 -8.29 0.93 -0.50
N THR A 216 -8.74 2.16 -0.22
CA THR A 216 -8.75 2.78 1.11
C THR A 216 -10.02 3.59 1.34
N ASN A 217 -10.51 3.70 2.58
CA ASN A 217 -11.82 4.30 2.90
C ASN A 217 -11.76 5.84 2.92
N ASN A 218 -10.58 6.41 3.10
CA ASN A 218 -10.45 7.84 3.31
C ASN A 218 -9.01 8.29 3.00
N PRO A 219 -8.72 8.88 1.83
CA PRO A 219 -7.40 9.42 1.55
C PRO A 219 -7.04 10.57 2.51
N SER A 220 -8.03 11.23 3.12
CA SER A 220 -7.88 12.41 3.99
C SER A 220 -7.28 12.15 5.37
N GLU A 221 -7.48 10.97 5.94
CA GLU A 221 -7.01 10.67 7.30
C GLU A 221 -5.61 10.05 7.32
N MET A 222 -5.03 9.73 6.16
CA MET A 222 -3.81 8.92 6.08
C MET A 222 -2.51 9.68 6.40
N HIS A 223 -2.49 11.01 6.27
CA HIS A 223 -1.22 11.76 6.27
C HIS A 223 -0.68 12.14 7.66
N LEU A 224 -1.50 12.18 8.71
CA LEU A 224 -1.10 12.79 9.98
C LEU A 224 -0.62 11.81 11.06
N ASN A 225 -0.88 10.51 10.94
CA ASN A 225 -0.46 9.52 11.93
C ASN A 225 0.27 8.34 11.30
N ARG A 226 1.45 8.60 10.72
CA ARG A 226 2.38 7.57 10.24
C ARG A 226 2.89 6.65 11.37
N SER A 227 2.64 6.97 12.64
CA SER A 227 3.26 6.33 13.80
C SER A 227 2.36 5.41 14.62
N ARG A 228 1.07 5.21 14.27
CA ARG A 228 0.20 4.32 15.05
C ARG A 228 -0.74 3.50 14.17
N TRP A 229 -0.46 2.20 14.16
CA TRP A 229 -1.17 1.10 13.49
C TRP A 229 -2.60 0.87 14.01
N ASP A 230 -3.39 1.93 14.19
CA ASP A 230 -4.80 1.77 14.56
C ASP A 230 -5.54 1.29 13.32
N TYR A 231 -5.80 -0.02 13.27
CA TYR A 231 -6.54 -0.66 12.20
C TYR A 231 -7.94 -0.08 12.19
N ASP A 232 -8.24 0.77 11.20
CA ASP A 232 -9.58 1.26 11.01
C ASP A 232 -10.47 0.11 10.53
N THR A 233 -11.10 -0.55 11.50
CA THR A 233 -12.12 -1.59 11.29
C THR A 233 -13.33 -1.10 10.50
N SER A 234 -13.44 0.21 10.19
CA SER A 234 -14.50 0.77 9.34
C SER A 234 -14.31 0.51 7.84
N PHE A 235 -13.12 0.06 7.42
CA PHE A 235 -12.77 -0.64 6.16
C PHE A 235 -13.95 -1.23 5.36
N LYS A 236 -14.64 -0.53 4.45
CA LYS A 236 -15.77 -1.12 3.68
C LYS A 236 -15.59 -0.87 2.18
N PRO A 237 -14.87 -1.77 1.47
CA PRO A 237 -14.70 -1.61 0.05
C PRO A 237 -16.03 -1.73 -0.70
N ASP A 238 -16.07 -1.11 -1.87
CA ASP A 238 -17.17 -1.27 -2.82
C ASP A 238 -17.38 -2.77 -3.14
N PRO A 239 -18.59 -3.32 -2.92
CA PRO A 239 -18.89 -4.72 -3.20
C PRO A 239 -18.65 -5.12 -4.67
N THR A 240 -18.88 -4.20 -5.60
CA THR A 240 -18.64 -4.43 -7.04
C THR A 240 -17.15 -4.59 -7.32
N PHE A 241 -16.31 -3.81 -6.65
CA PHE A 241 -14.86 -3.92 -6.74
C PHE A 241 -14.36 -5.23 -6.13
N VAL A 242 -14.86 -5.61 -4.95
CA VAL A 242 -14.52 -6.92 -4.35
C VAL A 242 -14.90 -8.07 -5.29
N HIS A 243 -16.10 -8.03 -5.87
CA HIS A 243 -16.55 -9.06 -6.82
C HIS A 243 -15.70 -9.12 -8.09
N PHE A 244 -15.26 -7.96 -8.59
CA PHE A 244 -14.27 -7.90 -9.66
C PHE A 244 -12.95 -8.57 -9.25
N LEU A 245 -12.38 -8.23 -8.08
CA LEU A 245 -11.11 -8.79 -7.62
C LEU A 245 -11.17 -10.32 -7.49
N LEU A 246 -12.29 -10.88 -7.03
CA LEU A 246 -12.50 -12.33 -6.96
C LEU A 246 -12.46 -12.98 -8.35
N ARG A 247 -13.19 -12.41 -9.33
CA ARG A 247 -13.18 -12.91 -10.71
C ARG A 247 -11.81 -12.75 -11.38
N TYR A 248 -11.13 -11.64 -11.13
CA TYR A 248 -9.79 -11.41 -11.67
C TYR A 248 -8.78 -12.43 -11.13
N ASN A 249 -8.78 -12.67 -9.82
CA ASN A 249 -7.97 -13.74 -9.23
C ASN A 249 -8.31 -15.12 -9.82
N GLN A 250 -9.60 -15.44 -9.97
CA GLN A 250 -10.02 -16.70 -10.59
C GLN A 250 -9.49 -16.83 -12.02
N MET A 251 -9.56 -15.76 -12.82
CA MET A 251 -9.02 -15.73 -14.18
C MET A 251 -7.51 -15.99 -14.18
N LEU A 252 -6.74 -15.32 -13.30
CA LEU A 252 -5.29 -15.54 -13.18
C LEU A 252 -4.95 -17.01 -12.83
N MET A 253 -5.73 -17.63 -11.95
CA MET A 253 -5.54 -19.04 -11.55
C MET A 253 -5.92 -20.02 -12.67
N ASN A 254 -6.85 -19.66 -13.56
CA ASN A 254 -7.37 -20.54 -14.61
C ASN A 254 -6.52 -20.60 -15.88
N ARG A 255 -5.50 -19.75 -16.06
CA ARG A 255 -4.70 -19.63 -17.30
C ARG A 255 -3.82 -20.85 -17.68
N GLY A 256 -4.07 -22.02 -17.11
CA GLY A 256 -3.53 -23.31 -17.58
C GLY A 256 -2.03 -23.54 -17.33
N GLY A 257 -1.26 -22.49 -17.02
CA GLY A 257 0.07 -22.56 -16.46
C GLY A 257 0.03 -22.01 -15.04
N MET A 258 0.40 -22.82 -14.05
CA MET A 258 0.63 -22.28 -12.71
C MET A 258 1.69 -21.18 -12.82
N ILE A 259 1.30 -19.96 -12.47
CA ILE A 259 2.23 -18.85 -12.32
C ILE A 259 3.31 -19.33 -11.34
N SER A 260 4.59 -19.21 -11.69
CA SER A 260 5.68 -19.75 -10.87
C SER A 260 6.74 -18.70 -10.54
N CYS A 261 7.34 -18.77 -9.35
CA CYS A 261 8.47 -17.91 -8.98
C CYS A 261 9.59 -18.13 -9.99
N VAL A 262 10.04 -17.05 -10.65
CA VAL A 262 11.15 -17.11 -11.61
C VAL A 262 12.44 -17.67 -11.00
N LYS A 263 12.63 -17.53 -9.67
CA LYS A 263 13.84 -17.97 -8.97
C LYS A 263 13.80 -19.42 -8.47
N CYS A 264 12.66 -19.93 -8.01
CA CYS A 264 12.57 -21.28 -7.42
C CYS A 264 11.54 -22.19 -8.08
N SER A 265 10.86 -21.73 -9.14
CA SER A 265 9.84 -22.46 -9.89
C SER A 265 8.65 -22.97 -9.06
N ARG A 266 8.50 -22.52 -7.81
CA ARG A 266 7.31 -22.82 -7.00
C ARG A 266 6.10 -22.13 -7.59
N ASN A 267 5.00 -22.86 -7.60
CA ASN A 267 3.70 -22.32 -8.03
C ASN A 267 3.23 -21.25 -7.04
N LEU A 268 2.65 -20.20 -7.60
CA LEU A 268 2.10 -19.05 -6.91
C LEU A 268 0.57 -19.07 -7.07
N PRO A 269 -0.17 -18.64 -6.04
CA PRO A 269 0.33 -18.11 -4.78
C PRO A 269 0.79 -19.19 -3.79
N SER A 270 1.84 -18.87 -3.02
CA SER A 270 2.59 -19.86 -2.22
C SER A 270 1.87 -20.37 -0.96
N SER A 271 0.89 -19.62 -0.44
CA SER A 271 0.40 -19.81 0.94
C SER A 271 -1.04 -19.37 1.18
N GLY A 272 -1.94 -19.65 0.22
CA GLY A 272 -3.35 -19.29 0.34
C GLY A 272 -3.64 -17.78 0.24
N TYR A 273 -2.61 -16.96 0.07
CA TYR A 273 -2.77 -15.58 -0.36
C TYR A 273 -3.31 -15.54 -1.78
N GLN A 274 -3.99 -14.45 -2.11
CA GLN A 274 -4.43 -14.19 -3.48
C GLN A 274 -3.36 -13.36 -4.19
N LEU A 275 -3.24 -13.55 -5.50
CA LEU A 275 -2.36 -12.75 -6.35
C LEU A 275 -2.75 -11.28 -6.33
N VAL A 276 -4.03 -10.97 -6.14
CA VAL A 276 -4.51 -9.62 -5.82
C VAL A 276 -5.32 -9.68 -4.53
N GLY A 277 -4.95 -8.89 -3.53
CA GLY A 277 -5.62 -8.95 -2.23
C GLY A 277 -7.10 -8.56 -2.34
N SER A 278 -8.04 -9.47 -2.04
CA SER A 278 -9.48 -9.18 -2.03
C SER A 278 -10.14 -9.28 -0.66
N SER A 279 -9.40 -9.70 0.36
CA SER A 279 -9.92 -9.91 1.72
C SER A 279 -9.69 -8.70 2.63
N VAL A 280 -10.71 -8.31 3.40
CA VAL A 280 -10.71 -7.16 4.32
C VAL A 280 -10.49 -7.58 5.79
N GLY A 281 -10.35 -8.88 6.07
CA GLY A 281 -10.82 -9.44 7.36
C GLY A 281 -9.80 -9.83 8.42
N ASP A 282 -8.47 -9.79 8.21
CA ASP A 282 -7.52 -10.38 9.16
C ASP A 282 -6.55 -9.38 9.83
N GLY A 283 -6.79 -8.07 9.68
CA GLY A 283 -5.92 -7.02 10.22
C GLY A 283 -4.59 -6.87 9.48
N LYS A 284 -4.02 -7.94 8.92
CA LYS A 284 -2.77 -7.89 8.13
C LYS A 284 -3.02 -7.60 6.65
N SER A 285 -4.22 -7.90 6.13
CA SER A 285 -4.55 -7.80 4.71
C SER A 285 -4.82 -6.38 4.21
N PHE A 286 -5.01 -5.38 5.09
CA PHE A 286 -5.39 -4.02 4.68
C PHE A 286 -4.39 -3.39 3.72
N TYR A 287 -3.09 -3.61 3.91
CA TYR A 287 -2.07 -3.08 2.99
C TYR A 287 -2.13 -3.73 1.61
N THR A 288 -2.68 -4.93 1.52
CA THR A 288 -2.71 -5.72 0.29
C THR A 288 -4.02 -5.61 -0.48
N PHE A 289 -5.07 -5.02 0.10
CA PHE A 289 -6.37 -4.93 -0.55
C PHE A 289 -6.27 -4.13 -1.86
N GLY A 290 -6.73 -4.74 -2.95
CA GLY A 290 -6.62 -4.24 -4.32
C GLY A 290 -5.19 -4.08 -4.83
N ASN A 291 -4.16 -4.57 -4.13
CA ASN A 291 -2.80 -4.56 -4.62
C ASN A 291 -2.44 -5.92 -5.20
N GLN A 292 -1.70 -5.91 -6.29
CA GLN A 292 -1.15 -7.10 -6.89
C GLN A 292 0.14 -7.49 -6.18
N ASN A 293 0.16 -8.72 -5.70
CA ASN A 293 1.23 -9.36 -4.95
C ASN A 293 2.00 -10.32 -5.86
N GLU A 294 3.21 -10.66 -5.42
CA GLU A 294 4.07 -11.67 -6.05
C GLU A 294 4.41 -11.37 -7.53
N THR A 295 4.16 -10.15 -8.01
CA THR A 295 4.36 -9.73 -9.41
C THR A 295 5.10 -8.41 -9.45
N CYS A 296 6.25 -8.35 -10.13
CA CYS A 296 6.97 -7.09 -10.31
C CYS A 296 6.20 -6.18 -11.28
N SER A 297 5.83 -4.98 -10.82
CA SER A 297 5.10 -3.97 -11.60
C SER A 297 5.79 -3.47 -12.87
N GLN A 298 7.10 -3.71 -13.03
CA GLN A 298 7.88 -3.23 -14.17
C GLN A 298 8.15 -4.32 -15.21
N CYS A 299 8.58 -5.52 -14.80
CA CYS A 299 8.88 -6.62 -15.73
C CYS A 299 7.77 -7.66 -15.82
N MET A 300 6.70 -7.54 -15.01
CA MET A 300 5.58 -8.48 -14.90
C MET A 300 5.98 -9.92 -14.52
N ARG A 301 7.25 -10.16 -14.16
CA ARG A 301 7.71 -11.46 -13.67
C ARG A 301 7.21 -11.70 -12.25
N HIS A 302 6.98 -12.98 -11.95
CA HIS A 302 6.44 -13.40 -10.68
C HIS A 302 7.52 -13.99 -9.76
N TYR A 303 7.40 -13.72 -8.46
CA TYR A 303 8.37 -14.12 -7.45
C TYR A 303 7.65 -14.48 -6.16
N CYS A 304 8.09 -15.54 -5.46
CA CYS A 304 7.73 -15.65 -4.05
C CYS A 304 8.50 -14.57 -3.29
N TYR A 305 7.91 -14.03 -2.21
CA TYR A 305 8.64 -13.17 -1.28
C TYR A 305 9.86 -13.85 -0.64
N ARG A 306 9.85 -15.18 -0.59
CA ARG A 306 10.85 -16.01 0.11
C ARG A 306 11.26 -17.20 -0.77
N CYS A 307 11.90 -16.96 -1.91
CA CYS A 307 12.47 -18.06 -2.70
C CYS A 307 13.78 -18.52 -1.97
N GLY A 308 13.86 -19.81 -1.56
CA GLY A 308 15.06 -20.39 -0.91
C GLY A 308 14.90 -20.87 0.54
N LEU A 309 13.84 -20.50 1.25
CA LEU A 309 13.59 -20.94 2.64
C LEU A 309 12.94 -22.32 2.72
N ILE A 310 13.43 -23.29 1.95
CA ILE A 310 12.91 -24.68 2.01
C ILE A 310 13.30 -25.32 3.36
N ASP A 311 14.39 -24.86 3.97
CA ASP A 311 14.85 -25.35 5.26
C ASP A 311 14.55 -24.31 6.35
N GLU A 312 13.48 -24.56 7.12
CA GLU A 312 13.00 -23.73 8.25
C GLU A 312 14.10 -23.35 9.27
N PHE A 313 15.21 -24.10 9.31
CA PHE A 313 16.32 -23.89 10.23
C PHE A 313 17.28 -22.75 9.85
N SER A 314 17.32 -22.32 8.59
CA SER A 314 18.28 -21.31 8.12
C SER A 314 17.91 -19.86 8.51
N PHE A 315 16.72 -19.64 9.06
CA PHE A 315 16.18 -18.32 9.40
C PHE A 315 16.97 -17.52 10.44
N ARG A 316 17.78 -18.18 11.27
CA ARG A 316 18.38 -17.55 12.47
C ARG A 316 19.82 -17.08 12.30
N ALA A 317 20.53 -17.50 11.26
CA ALA A 317 21.99 -17.37 11.24
C ALA A 317 22.52 -16.15 10.48
N ASN A 318 21.87 -15.76 9.37
CA ASN A 318 22.33 -14.65 8.52
C ASN A 318 21.11 -13.77 8.22
N GLY A 319 21.22 -12.47 8.49
CA GLY A 319 20.11 -11.51 8.48
C GLY A 319 19.21 -11.55 7.24
N TYR A 320 17.99 -11.02 7.39
CA TYR A 320 16.97 -10.79 6.34
C TYR A 320 17.30 -11.44 4.99
N GLY A 321 16.86 -12.67 4.77
CA GLY A 321 17.16 -13.40 3.53
C GLY A 321 16.80 -12.59 2.28
N ASP A 322 17.49 -12.84 1.17
CA ASP A 322 17.38 -12.09 -0.09
C ASP A 322 15.93 -12.03 -0.60
N PHE A 323 15.21 -10.97 -0.27
CA PHE A 323 13.89 -10.69 -0.83
C PHE A 323 14.07 -10.36 -2.31
N HIS A 324 13.61 -11.23 -3.20
CA HIS A 324 13.67 -10.95 -4.64
C HIS A 324 12.61 -9.96 -5.11
N LEU A 325 11.57 -9.78 -4.30
CA LEU A 325 10.45 -8.89 -4.56
C LEU A 325 10.11 -8.17 -3.26
N GLU A 326 10.15 -6.85 -3.32
CA GLU A 326 9.80 -6.00 -2.18
C GLU A 326 8.80 -4.95 -2.63
N ARG A 327 7.96 -4.54 -1.68
CA ARG A 327 7.01 -3.46 -1.90
C ARG A 327 7.59 -2.14 -1.42
N CYS A 328 7.59 -1.15 -2.29
CA CYS A 328 7.99 0.21 -1.93
C CYS A 328 6.88 0.87 -1.10
N MET A 329 7.21 1.45 0.05
CA MET A 329 6.26 2.12 0.94
C MET A 329 5.84 3.52 0.45
N ILE A 330 6.45 4.04 -0.62
CA ILE A 330 6.06 5.32 -1.23
C ILE A 330 5.12 5.06 -2.41
N CYS A 331 5.62 4.44 -3.49
CA CYS A 331 4.79 4.22 -4.66
C CYS A 331 3.83 3.03 -4.53
N GLU A 332 3.93 2.27 -3.44
CA GLU A 332 3.09 1.10 -3.12
C GLU A 332 3.15 -0.03 -4.15
N ARG A 333 4.12 -0.01 -5.07
CA ARG A 333 4.34 -1.04 -6.09
C ARG A 333 5.31 -2.10 -5.62
N GLU A 334 5.12 -3.32 -6.09
CA GLU A 334 6.10 -4.39 -5.94
C GLU A 334 7.14 -4.33 -7.05
N GLN A 335 8.40 -4.35 -6.65
CA GLN A 335 9.53 -4.24 -7.56
C GLN A 335 10.53 -5.35 -7.25
N CYS A 336 10.98 -6.03 -8.29
CA CYS A 336 12.06 -7.00 -8.13
C CYS A 336 13.39 -6.26 -8.09
N VAL A 337 14.37 -6.84 -7.39
CA VAL A 337 15.71 -6.26 -7.20
C VAL A 337 16.47 -6.02 -8.52
N GLU A 338 16.09 -6.70 -9.60
CA GLU A 338 16.65 -6.52 -10.95
C GLU A 338 16.08 -5.28 -11.66
N CYS A 339 14.82 -4.94 -11.39
CA CYS A 339 14.14 -3.81 -12.02
C CYS A 339 14.43 -2.50 -11.30
N SER A 340 14.54 -2.54 -9.97
CA SER A 340 14.78 -1.37 -9.15
C SER A 340 15.60 -1.75 -7.93
N GLY A 341 16.59 -0.92 -7.61
CA GLY A 341 17.37 -1.09 -6.39
C GLY A 341 16.48 -0.83 -5.18
N MET A 342 16.07 -1.89 -4.49
CA MET A 342 15.31 -1.77 -3.25
C MET A 342 16.26 -1.68 -2.05
N TYR A 343 15.83 -1.00 -0.99
CA TYR A 343 16.51 -1.08 0.30
C TYR A 343 15.53 -1.03 1.46
N HIS A 344 15.93 -1.72 2.52
CA HIS A 344 15.28 -1.68 3.82
C HIS A 344 15.87 -0.54 4.67
N CYS A 345 15.02 0.35 5.17
CA CYS A 345 15.45 1.37 6.12
C CYS A 345 15.55 0.77 7.53
N GLY A 346 16.77 0.67 8.06
CA GLY A 346 17.01 0.09 9.39
C GLY A 346 16.41 0.88 10.56
N GLN A 347 15.89 2.10 10.32
CA GLN A 347 15.26 2.94 11.34
C GLN A 347 13.74 2.76 11.37
N CYS A 348 13.05 2.98 10.24
CA CYS A 348 11.59 2.85 10.18
C CYS A 348 11.11 1.46 9.76
N SER A 349 12.03 0.52 9.45
CA SER A 349 11.74 -0.84 9.01
C SER A 349 10.88 -0.93 7.73
N ASN A 350 10.88 0.14 6.93
CA ASN A 350 10.16 0.21 5.66
C ASN A 350 11.09 -0.09 4.48
N ASN A 351 10.54 -0.62 3.40
CA ASN A 351 11.24 -0.85 2.15
C ASN A 351 10.96 0.29 1.16
N TYR A 352 11.98 0.74 0.45
CA TYR A 352 11.89 1.82 -0.51
C TYR A 352 12.61 1.46 -1.80
N CYS A 353 12.03 1.90 -2.91
CA CYS A 353 12.71 1.91 -4.19
C CYS A 353 13.71 3.07 -4.25
N ARG A 354 14.88 2.86 -4.88
CA ARG A 354 15.94 3.86 -4.98
C ARG A 354 15.45 5.15 -5.66
N ASP A 355 14.57 5.02 -6.65
CA ASP A 355 14.02 6.16 -7.38
C ASP A 355 12.94 6.92 -6.57
N CYS A 356 12.35 6.27 -5.59
CA CYS A 356 11.29 6.83 -4.74
C CYS A 356 11.88 7.59 -3.54
N LYS A 357 13.01 7.11 -3.02
CA LYS A 357 13.61 7.66 -1.80
C LYS A 357 15.11 7.44 -1.75
N GLU A 358 15.86 8.53 -1.58
CA GLU A 358 17.30 8.42 -1.33
C GLU A 358 17.60 7.76 0.02
N SER A 359 18.70 7.01 0.05
CA SER A 359 19.23 6.41 1.27
C SER A 359 20.64 6.86 1.55
N THR A 360 20.97 6.94 2.84
CA THR A 360 22.34 7.03 3.32
C THR A 360 22.76 5.67 3.90
N GLU A 361 23.98 5.24 3.60
CA GLU A 361 24.54 4.02 4.18
C GLU A 361 24.86 4.25 5.66
N CYS A 362 24.50 3.27 6.48
CA CYS A 362 24.87 3.24 7.87
C CYS A 362 26.40 3.12 7.99
N SER A 363 27.04 4.00 8.77
CA SER A 363 28.51 4.04 8.86
C SER A 363 29.10 2.93 9.74
N SER A 364 28.28 2.20 10.49
CA SER A 364 28.80 1.06 11.26
C SER A 364 29.09 -0.13 10.32
N SER A 365 30.32 -0.61 10.35
CA SER A 365 30.74 -1.85 9.67
C SER A 365 29.92 -3.09 10.04
N ARG A 366 29.20 -3.05 11.18
CA ARG A 366 28.32 -4.11 11.65
C ARG A 366 26.91 -4.05 11.04
N CYS A 367 26.52 -2.91 10.47
CA CYS A 367 25.24 -2.71 9.80
C CYS A 367 25.45 -2.51 8.30
N ASN A 368 24.99 -3.46 7.48
CA ASN A 368 24.78 -3.19 6.06
C ASN A 368 23.44 -2.49 5.80
N ASN A 369 22.90 -1.82 6.81
CA ASN A 369 21.59 -1.17 6.74
C ASN A 369 21.70 0.19 6.04
N ARG A 370 20.61 0.59 5.40
CA ARG A 370 20.44 1.92 4.84
C ARG A 370 19.44 2.70 5.70
N ILE A 371 19.53 4.02 5.70
CA ILE A 371 18.59 4.90 6.40
C ILE A 371 17.97 5.81 5.34
N CYS A 372 16.64 5.87 5.27
CA CYS A 372 15.95 6.77 4.34
C CYS A 372 16.07 8.23 4.82
N SER A 373 15.98 9.18 3.89
CA SER A 373 16.21 10.60 4.19
C SER A 373 15.22 11.26 5.16
N ASP A 374 14.07 10.61 5.45
CA ASP A 374 13.08 11.12 6.42
C ASP A 374 13.33 10.64 7.85
N CYS A 375 14.18 9.63 8.01
CA CYS A 375 14.53 9.12 9.32
C CYS A 375 15.68 9.94 9.88
N ASP A 376 15.53 10.42 11.12
CA ASP A 376 16.62 11.05 11.83
C ASP A 376 17.79 10.08 11.94
N ILE A 377 18.90 10.48 11.32
CA ILE A 377 20.15 9.75 11.41
C ILE A 377 20.76 10.09 12.76
N CYS A 378 20.84 9.12 13.66
CA CYS A 378 21.65 9.28 14.86
C CYS A 378 23.10 9.49 14.41
N GLN A 379 23.68 10.65 14.70
CA GLN A 379 25.08 10.91 14.38
C GLN A 379 25.95 10.56 15.58
N CYS A 380 27.04 9.83 15.35
CA CYS A 380 28.05 9.64 16.39
C CYS A 380 28.60 11.00 16.80
N LYS A 381 28.55 11.36 18.09
CA LYS A 381 29.02 12.67 18.56
C LYS A 381 30.50 12.91 18.25
N SER A 382 31.33 11.87 18.33
CA SER A 382 32.79 11.92 18.13
C SER A 382 33.21 12.11 16.67
N CYS A 383 32.60 11.38 15.72
CA CYS A 383 33.02 11.41 14.31
C CYS A 383 31.97 11.98 13.34
N LYS A 384 30.78 12.34 13.83
CA LYS A 384 29.63 12.89 13.08
C LYS A 384 29.05 11.98 11.98
N LYS A 385 29.51 10.73 11.90
CA LYS A 385 28.98 9.74 10.96
C LYS A 385 27.63 9.19 11.41
N GLY A 386 26.77 8.88 10.46
CA GLY A 386 25.41 8.41 10.68
C GLY A 386 25.33 6.93 11.05
N VAL A 387 24.58 6.60 12.11
CA VAL A 387 24.33 5.23 12.58
C VAL A 387 22.82 4.95 12.68
N CYS A 388 22.43 3.69 12.45
CA CYS A 388 21.03 3.29 12.51
C CYS A 388 20.54 3.16 13.97
N GLY A 389 19.39 3.74 14.30
CA GLY A 389 18.91 4.04 15.66
C GLY A 389 18.55 2.86 16.58
N ARG A 390 18.69 1.61 16.14
CA ARG A 390 18.28 0.42 16.94
C ARG A 390 19.11 -0.85 16.76
N SER A 391 19.69 -1.06 15.57
CA SER A 391 20.39 -2.31 15.26
C SER A 391 21.92 -2.17 15.28
N CYS A 392 22.40 -0.94 15.33
CA CYS A 392 23.81 -0.60 15.28
C CYS A 392 24.27 -0.43 16.72
N SER A 393 25.12 -1.35 17.18
CA SER A 393 25.56 -1.49 18.56
C SER A 393 25.89 -0.17 19.25
N ASP A 394 25.88 -0.21 20.58
CA ASP A 394 26.27 0.88 21.46
C ASP A 394 27.65 1.53 21.19
N ARG A 395 28.41 1.14 20.15
CA ARG A 395 29.68 1.71 19.69
C ARG A 395 29.68 2.05 18.20
N CYS A 396 30.25 3.20 17.86
CA CYS A 396 30.54 3.62 16.49
C CYS A 396 31.83 2.96 15.98
N ASP A 397 31.74 2.16 14.92
CA ASP A 397 32.91 1.41 14.41
C ASP A 397 34.05 2.31 13.89
N ASP A 398 33.74 3.55 13.47
CA ASP A 398 34.76 4.46 12.95
C ASP A 398 35.63 5.13 14.01
N CYS A 399 35.13 5.25 15.24
CA CYS A 399 35.84 5.95 16.32
C CYS A 399 35.81 5.21 17.67
N ASP A 400 35.28 3.98 17.68
CA ASP A 400 35.07 3.09 18.83
C ASP A 400 34.35 3.75 20.03
N SER A 401 33.70 4.90 19.81
CA SER A 401 33.00 5.67 20.85
C SER A 401 31.60 5.14 21.08
N TRP A 402 31.15 5.11 22.32
CA TRP A 402 29.81 4.64 22.65
C TRP A 402 28.73 5.64 22.21
N VAL A 403 27.64 5.16 21.62
CA VAL A 403 26.49 5.96 21.16
C VAL A 403 25.28 5.60 22.01
N CYS A 404 24.80 6.55 22.81
CA CYS A 404 23.60 6.37 23.62
C CYS A 404 22.39 6.93 22.87
N PHE A 405 21.45 6.07 22.45
CA PHE A 405 20.30 6.44 21.63
C PHE A 405 19.27 7.31 22.35
N ASP A 406 19.23 7.28 23.68
CA ASP A 406 18.26 8.03 24.50
C ASP A 406 18.84 9.30 25.16
N CYS A 407 20.07 9.69 24.85
CA CYS A 407 20.76 10.79 25.55
C CYS A 407 21.32 11.84 24.59
N ASP A 408 20.44 12.74 24.13
CA ASP A 408 20.84 13.92 23.37
C ASP A 408 21.86 14.79 24.13
N GLU A 409 21.87 14.76 25.47
CA GLU A 409 22.67 15.70 26.29
C GLU A 409 23.97 15.16 26.90
N ILE A 410 24.26 13.85 26.87
CA ILE A 410 25.43 13.33 27.60
C ILE A 410 26.66 13.28 26.68
N GLU A 411 27.70 14.04 27.02
CA GLU A 411 28.98 14.13 26.28
C GLU A 411 29.89 12.91 26.48
N HIS A 412 29.67 12.10 27.53
CA HIS A 412 30.47 10.91 27.83
C HIS A 412 29.63 9.81 28.47
N CYS A 413 28.99 8.98 27.65
CA CYS A 413 28.36 7.75 28.13
C CYS A 413 29.43 6.65 28.15
N SER A 414 30.14 6.47 29.27
CA SER A 414 30.85 5.22 29.53
C SER A 414 29.82 4.14 29.88
N TYR A 415 30.10 2.89 29.53
CA TYR A 415 29.24 1.72 29.80
C TYR A 415 28.73 1.65 31.26
N GLU A 416 29.50 2.19 32.21
CA GLU A 416 29.12 2.28 33.63
C GLU A 416 27.98 3.28 33.90
N ASN A 417 27.84 4.35 33.12
CA ASN A 417 26.83 5.39 33.35
C ASN A 417 25.46 5.08 32.70
N CYS A 418 25.44 4.28 31.62
CA CYS A 418 24.20 3.95 30.90
C CYS A 418 23.35 2.90 31.64
N ILE A 419 23.98 2.05 32.44
CA ILE A 419 23.30 1.06 33.28
C ILE A 419 22.87 1.67 34.62
N ASP A 420 23.58 2.68 35.11
CA ASP A 420 23.40 3.17 36.49
C ASP A 420 22.69 4.53 36.64
N THR A 421 22.42 5.32 35.60
CA THR A 421 21.81 6.65 35.81
C THR A 421 20.79 7.12 34.76
N LEU A 422 19.56 7.33 35.26
CA LEU A 422 18.54 8.29 34.83
C LEU A 422 17.72 7.97 33.56
N CYS A 423 16.78 7.03 33.70
CA CYS A 423 15.49 7.19 33.05
C CYS A 423 14.64 8.13 33.92
N SER A 424 14.26 9.29 33.39
CA SER A 424 13.48 10.34 34.09
C SER A 424 12.09 9.88 34.57
N ASN A 425 11.63 8.70 34.13
CA ASN A 425 10.37 8.09 34.57
C ASN A 425 10.51 7.08 35.73
N CYS A 426 11.71 6.84 36.26
CA CYS A 426 11.94 5.95 37.42
C CYS A 426 11.89 6.68 38.78
N ALA A 427 11.35 7.91 38.83
CA ALA A 427 11.42 8.77 40.02
C ALA A 427 10.56 8.32 41.22
N SER A 428 9.79 7.22 41.13
CA SER A 428 8.81 6.85 42.17
C SER A 428 9.06 5.53 42.91
N ASP A 429 10.11 4.75 42.61
CA ASP A 429 10.41 3.55 43.40
C ASP A 429 11.90 3.48 43.82
N PRO A 430 12.22 3.69 45.13
CA PRO A 430 13.59 3.72 45.59
C PRO A 430 14.22 2.31 45.51
N PHE A 431 15.18 2.18 44.60
CA PHE A 431 16.05 1.03 44.39
C PHE A 431 16.35 0.20 45.65
N ARG A 432 15.95 -1.09 45.64
CA ARG A 432 16.33 -2.05 46.68
C ARG A 432 17.78 -2.52 46.46
N LYS A 433 18.69 -2.16 47.38
CA LYS A 433 20.06 -2.69 47.41
C LYS A 433 20.06 -4.15 47.83
N CYS A 434 20.76 -5.01 47.08
CA CYS A 434 20.99 -6.39 47.52
C CYS A 434 21.83 -6.38 48.81
N GLN A 435 21.30 -6.88 49.93
CA GLN A 435 22.01 -6.86 51.23
C GLN A 435 23.34 -7.63 51.23
N LYS A 436 23.53 -8.58 50.29
CA LYS A 436 24.72 -9.44 50.27
C LYS A 436 25.87 -8.88 49.44
N CYS A 437 25.60 -8.22 48.32
CA CYS A 437 26.64 -7.65 47.44
C CYS A 437 26.65 -6.12 47.39
N LYS A 438 25.71 -5.45 48.08
CA LYS A 438 25.51 -3.99 48.13
C LYS A 438 25.30 -3.29 46.78
N ARG A 439 25.20 -4.03 45.67
CA ARG A 439 24.87 -3.47 44.35
C ARG A 439 23.38 -3.13 44.25
N THR A 440 23.12 -2.04 43.54
CA THR A 440 21.79 -1.56 43.16
C THR A 440 21.33 -2.39 41.96
N VAL A 441 20.15 -2.99 42.00
CA VAL A 441 19.64 -3.79 40.87
C VAL A 441 18.50 -3.00 40.22
N CYS A 442 18.66 -2.61 38.97
CA CYS A 442 17.60 -2.03 38.15
C CYS A 442 16.64 -3.16 37.75
N GLY A 443 15.46 -3.20 38.36
CA GLY A 443 14.45 -4.19 38.05
C GLY A 443 13.59 -3.73 36.89
N CYS A 444 13.93 -4.09 35.65
CA CYS A 444 13.01 -4.14 34.51
C CYS A 444 13.58 -5.00 33.37
N GLN A 445 13.39 -6.31 33.44
CA GLN A 445 13.13 -7.12 32.24
C GLN A 445 12.18 -8.25 32.63
N GLU A 446 11.08 -8.36 31.90
CA GLU A 446 10.11 -9.43 32.06
C GLU A 446 10.77 -10.77 31.75
N GLY A 447 10.80 -11.69 32.73
CA GLY A 447 10.99 -13.11 32.44
C GLY A 447 12.14 -13.85 33.15
N SER A 448 13.10 -13.19 33.79
CA SER A 448 14.04 -13.93 34.66
C SER A 448 14.72 -13.04 35.71
N ALA A 449 14.19 -13.02 36.93
CA ALA A 449 14.87 -12.41 38.06
C ALA A 449 15.98 -13.36 38.55
N HIS A 450 17.06 -13.51 37.77
CA HIS A 450 18.24 -14.28 38.12
C HIS A 450 19.43 -13.35 38.32
N CYS A 451 20.04 -13.36 39.51
CA CYS A 451 21.28 -12.61 39.74
C CYS A 451 22.49 -13.52 39.49
N GLU A 452 23.20 -13.33 38.38
CA GLU A 452 24.36 -14.15 37.99
C GLU A 452 25.50 -14.12 39.02
N THR A 453 25.64 -13.04 39.79
CA THR A 453 26.72 -12.91 40.78
C THR A 453 26.47 -13.73 42.05
N CYS A 454 25.22 -14.04 42.40
CA CYS A 454 24.91 -14.82 43.60
C CYS A 454 24.02 -16.05 43.36
N ASN A 455 23.64 -16.30 42.11
CA ASN A 455 22.86 -17.45 41.65
C ASN A 455 21.50 -17.62 42.37
N GLN A 456 20.81 -16.52 42.72
CA GLN A 456 19.51 -16.55 43.41
C GLN A 456 18.37 -16.00 42.53
N THR A 457 17.20 -16.62 42.64
CA THR A 457 15.94 -16.22 42.01
C THR A 457 15.03 -15.46 42.98
N PHE A 458 14.39 -14.38 42.51
CA PHE A 458 13.44 -13.60 43.33
C PHE A 458 12.00 -13.75 42.81
N CYS A 459 11.03 -13.97 43.71
CA CYS A 459 9.59 -13.94 43.39
C CYS A 459 9.00 -12.54 43.64
N ARG A 460 8.03 -12.14 42.81
CA ARG A 460 7.53 -10.75 42.70
C ARG A 460 6.70 -10.26 43.90
N ASP A 461 6.08 -11.14 44.70
CA ASP A 461 4.99 -10.72 45.60
C ASP A 461 5.13 -11.04 47.11
N CYS A 462 6.32 -11.33 47.64
CA CYS A 462 6.47 -11.58 49.09
C CYS A 462 6.98 -10.35 49.86
N VAL A 463 6.10 -9.73 50.65
CA VAL A 463 6.42 -8.56 51.51
C VAL A 463 7.11 -8.93 52.83
N THR A 464 7.23 -10.22 53.19
CA THR A 464 8.00 -10.65 54.38
C THR A 464 8.79 -11.94 54.13
N PHE A 465 10.07 -11.93 54.51
CA PHE A 465 11.01 -13.03 54.30
C PHE A 465 10.84 -14.13 55.38
N ARG A 466 10.54 -15.36 54.97
CA ARG A 466 10.99 -16.59 55.66
C ARG A 466 11.67 -17.50 54.65
N ARG A 467 12.85 -18.02 55.01
CA ARG A 467 13.63 -18.95 54.19
C ARG A 467 12.83 -20.23 53.93
N CYS A 468 12.66 -20.60 52.67
CA CYS A 468 12.33 -21.97 52.28
C CYS A 468 13.65 -22.77 52.20
N ASN A 469 13.81 -23.79 53.05
CA ASN A 469 15.06 -24.53 53.23
C ASN A 469 15.21 -25.75 52.31
N LEU A 470 14.40 -25.88 51.24
CA LEU A 470 14.41 -27.06 50.39
C LEU A 470 14.56 -26.62 48.93
N GLY A 471 15.73 -26.88 48.35
CA GLY A 471 16.16 -26.43 47.03
C GLY A 471 15.37 -27.03 45.85
N GLY A 472 14.12 -26.58 45.67
CA GLY A 472 13.27 -26.88 44.52
C GLY A 472 13.06 -25.67 43.60
N ARG A 473 12.94 -25.92 42.29
CA ARG A 473 12.66 -24.91 41.26
C ARG A 473 11.18 -24.52 41.25
N CYS A 474 10.89 -23.22 41.11
CA CYS A 474 9.54 -22.71 40.89
C CYS A 474 9.05 -23.05 39.47
N CYS A 475 7.91 -23.72 39.37
CA CYS A 475 7.12 -23.84 38.14
C CYS A 475 5.87 -22.98 38.31
N GLY A 476 5.35 -22.42 37.21
CA GLY A 476 4.31 -21.39 37.21
C GLY A 476 3.03 -21.72 37.99
N GLU A 477 2.47 -20.63 38.53
CA GLU A 477 1.11 -20.35 39.01
C GLU A 477 0.54 -20.96 40.30
N HIS A 478 1.07 -22.00 40.94
CA HIS A 478 0.58 -22.37 42.30
C HIS A 478 1.66 -22.91 43.24
N CYS A 479 1.66 -22.43 44.49
CA CYS A 479 2.50 -22.91 45.58
C CYS A 479 1.69 -23.90 46.44
N VAL A 480 2.08 -25.17 46.49
CA VAL A 480 1.25 -26.29 47.01
C VAL A 480 1.30 -26.45 48.54
N ASP A 481 2.14 -25.72 49.28
CA ASP A 481 2.36 -26.00 50.72
C ASP A 481 2.24 -24.76 51.64
N CYS A 482 1.10 -24.08 51.63
CA CYS A 482 0.71 -23.17 52.73
C CYS A 482 -0.48 -23.77 53.50
N PRO A 483 -0.47 -23.79 54.83
CA PRO A 483 -1.51 -24.45 55.63
C PRO A 483 -2.86 -23.73 55.51
N ASP A 484 -3.91 -24.54 55.41
CA ASP A 484 -5.29 -24.18 55.12
C ASP A 484 -5.91 -23.20 56.13
N GLU A 485 -6.52 -22.13 55.61
CA GLU A 485 -7.66 -21.43 56.23
C GLU A 485 -8.90 -21.70 55.36
N PRO A 486 -10.11 -21.78 55.96
CA PRO A 486 -11.25 -22.43 55.34
C PRO A 486 -11.76 -21.67 54.12
N PHE A 487 -11.94 -22.43 53.04
CA PHE A 487 -12.51 -22.06 51.76
C PHE A 487 -13.87 -21.36 51.94
N VAL A 488 -13.92 -20.04 51.75
CA VAL A 488 -15.16 -19.33 51.48
C VAL A 488 -15.37 -19.36 49.97
N GLU A 489 -16.39 -20.10 49.56
CA GLU A 489 -16.83 -20.22 48.17
C GLU A 489 -17.23 -18.83 47.64
N LEU A 490 -16.31 -18.16 46.93
CA LEU A 490 -16.59 -16.88 46.29
C LEU A 490 -17.60 -17.12 45.15
N ALA A 491 -18.86 -16.77 45.41
CA ALA A 491 -19.92 -16.75 44.43
C ALA A 491 -19.47 -15.98 43.17
N ARG A 492 -19.48 -16.66 42.02
CA ARG A 492 -19.11 -16.09 40.71
C ARG A 492 -20.28 -15.30 40.15
N THR A 493 -20.47 -14.10 40.68
CA THR A 493 -21.41 -13.13 40.12
C THR A 493 -20.72 -12.21 39.12
N CYS A 494 -21.45 -11.79 38.09
CA CYS A 494 -20.96 -10.77 37.16
C CYS A 494 -20.70 -9.44 37.91
N ALA A 495 -19.50 -8.87 37.76
CA ALA A 495 -19.06 -7.69 38.50
C ALA A 495 -19.94 -6.44 38.32
N GLU A 496 -20.70 -6.32 37.22
CA GLU A 496 -21.58 -5.18 36.98
C GLU A 496 -23.05 -5.39 37.37
N CYS A 497 -23.55 -6.64 37.38
CA CYS A 497 -24.98 -6.91 37.62
C CYS A 497 -25.28 -7.90 38.75
N ASN A 498 -24.24 -8.45 39.38
CA ASN A 498 -24.28 -9.31 40.54
C ASN A 498 -25.20 -10.57 40.43
N LYS A 499 -25.38 -11.11 39.22
CA LYS A 499 -26.17 -12.33 38.97
C LYS A 499 -25.29 -13.49 38.53
N GLU A 500 -25.71 -14.71 38.87
CA GLU A 500 -25.08 -15.94 38.40
C GLU A 500 -25.37 -16.21 36.92
N PRO A 501 -24.41 -16.79 36.15
CA PRO A 501 -24.64 -17.22 34.78
C PRO A 501 -25.59 -18.43 34.73
N CYS A 502 -26.46 -18.48 33.71
CA CYS A 502 -27.38 -19.62 33.51
C CYS A 502 -26.65 -20.88 33.05
N ASP A 503 -27.29 -22.04 33.22
CA ASP A 503 -26.68 -23.36 32.99
C ASP A 503 -26.20 -23.58 31.55
N VAL A 504 -26.83 -22.92 30.56
CA VAL A 504 -26.41 -22.97 29.15
C VAL A 504 -25.06 -22.26 28.94
N CYS A 505 -24.78 -21.19 29.68
CA CYS A 505 -23.49 -20.50 29.63
C CYS A 505 -22.40 -21.24 30.40
N ARG A 506 -22.77 -22.08 31.39
CA ARG A 506 -21.81 -22.92 32.12
C ARG A 506 -21.29 -24.08 31.27
N SER A 507 -22.08 -24.60 30.33
CA SER A 507 -21.73 -25.81 29.57
C SER A 507 -20.90 -25.58 28.30
N MET A 508 -20.74 -24.35 27.82
CA MET A 508 -19.95 -24.01 26.62
C MET A 508 -18.54 -23.51 26.95
N GLU A 509 -17.79 -24.30 27.72
CA GLU A 509 -16.49 -23.88 28.26
C GLU A 509 -15.36 -23.79 27.21
N SER A 510 -15.51 -24.44 26.05
CA SER A 510 -14.51 -24.52 24.98
C SER A 510 -14.47 -23.32 24.01
N GLU A 511 -15.42 -22.39 24.07
CA GLU A 511 -15.50 -21.26 23.12
C GLU A 511 -15.35 -19.86 23.75
N ARG A 512 -14.78 -19.78 24.96
CA ARG A 512 -14.63 -18.51 25.72
C ARG A 512 -13.84 -17.42 25.00
N SER A 513 -12.98 -17.75 24.04
CA SER A 513 -12.16 -16.76 23.32
C SER A 513 -12.93 -15.89 22.31
N LYS A 514 -14.18 -16.23 21.99
CA LYS A 514 -14.99 -15.49 20.99
C LYS A 514 -15.90 -14.41 21.60
N TRP A 515 -15.92 -14.23 22.92
CA TRP A 515 -16.96 -13.46 23.59
C TRP A 515 -16.42 -12.11 24.07
N GLY A 516 -16.64 -11.06 23.26
CA GLY A 516 -16.40 -9.67 23.61
C GLY A 516 -17.38 -9.13 24.67
N ARG A 517 -16.99 -8.03 25.32
CA ARG A 517 -17.51 -7.46 26.58
C ARG A 517 -19.04 -7.30 26.66
N CYS A 518 -19.55 -7.50 27.88
CA CYS A 518 -20.95 -7.44 28.29
C CYS A 518 -21.61 -6.08 28.05
N THR A 519 -22.67 -6.04 27.24
CA THR A 519 -23.67 -4.96 27.24
C THR A 519 -25.03 -5.55 27.65
N ARG A 520 -25.19 -5.83 28.95
CA ARG A 520 -26.44 -6.17 29.66
C ARG A 520 -27.38 -7.18 28.97
N CYS A 521 -27.24 -8.45 29.33
CA CYS A 521 -28.28 -9.49 29.32
C CYS A 521 -29.23 -9.51 28.11
N PHE A 522 -28.79 -10.19 27.04
CA PHE A 522 -29.59 -10.68 25.91
C PHE A 522 -30.74 -11.60 26.37
N ARG A 523 -31.83 -11.03 26.90
CA ARG A 523 -33.09 -11.78 27.15
C ARG A 523 -33.93 -11.98 25.88
N SER A 524 -33.75 -11.14 24.84
CA SER A 524 -34.47 -11.28 23.58
C SER A 524 -33.96 -12.45 22.74
N SER A 525 -32.66 -12.55 22.50
CA SER A 525 -32.11 -13.57 21.59
C SER A 525 -32.16 -14.99 22.15
N CYS A 526 -32.14 -15.19 23.47
CA CYS A 526 -32.29 -16.52 24.05
C CYS A 526 -33.73 -17.05 23.88
N HIS A 527 -34.74 -16.17 23.91
CA HIS A 527 -36.13 -16.55 23.66
C HIS A 527 -36.35 -16.84 22.18
N THR A 528 -35.78 -16.04 21.27
CA THR A 528 -35.87 -16.27 19.82
C THR A 528 -35.23 -17.61 19.43
N TRP A 529 -34.05 -17.91 19.98
CA TRP A 529 -33.36 -19.18 19.71
C TRP A 529 -34.09 -20.40 20.28
N GLN A 530 -34.69 -20.29 21.48
CA GLN A 530 -35.54 -21.35 22.01
C GLN A 530 -36.81 -21.56 21.18
N THR A 531 -37.36 -20.49 20.59
CA THR A 531 -38.55 -20.57 19.74
C THR A 531 -38.22 -21.19 18.38
N GLU A 532 -37.08 -20.83 17.76
CA GLU A 532 -36.61 -21.42 16.50
C GLU A 532 -36.19 -22.88 16.67
N LYS A 533 -35.51 -23.23 17.77
CA LYS A 533 -35.14 -24.61 18.06
C LYS A 533 -36.35 -25.50 18.35
N LYS A 534 -37.38 -24.96 19.00
CA LYS A 534 -38.65 -25.67 19.19
C LYS A 534 -39.36 -25.90 17.86
N LYS A 535 -39.38 -24.90 16.98
CA LYS A 535 -39.95 -25.00 15.62
C LYS A 535 -39.23 -26.05 14.76
N LEU A 536 -37.89 -26.07 14.79
CA LEU A 536 -37.07 -27.08 14.11
C LEU A 536 -37.29 -28.51 14.64
N MET A 537 -37.60 -28.67 15.93
CA MET A 537 -37.87 -29.98 16.53
C MET A 537 -39.30 -30.46 16.24
N GLU A 538 -40.27 -29.54 16.13
CA GLU A 538 -41.65 -29.83 15.72
C GLU A 538 -41.70 -30.18 14.21
N ASP A 539 -40.98 -29.45 13.36
CA ASP A 539 -40.89 -29.72 11.91
C ASP A 539 -40.19 -31.07 11.62
N GLN A 540 -39.26 -31.52 12.47
CA GLN A 540 -38.63 -32.84 12.34
C GLN A 540 -39.51 -34.01 12.82
N GLN A 541 -40.50 -33.74 13.69
CA GLN A 541 -41.46 -34.76 14.13
C GLN A 541 -42.56 -35.01 13.09
N ASP A 542 -42.95 -34.00 12.31
CA ASP A 542 -43.95 -34.13 11.25
C ASP A 542 -43.42 -34.81 9.97
N GLU A 543 -42.10 -34.81 9.72
CA GLU A 543 -41.50 -35.55 8.59
C GLU A 543 -41.23 -37.04 8.89
N SER A 544 -41.52 -37.50 10.12
CA SER A 544 -41.27 -38.88 10.59
C SER A 544 -42.54 -39.71 10.83
N GLY A 545 -43.73 -39.19 10.51
CA GLY A 545 -45.04 -39.80 10.80
C GLY A 545 -45.72 -40.43 9.59
#